data_AF-A0A4Q1D074-F1
#
_entry.id   AF-A0A4Q1D074-F1
#
_cell.length_a   1.000
_cell.length_b   1.000
_cell.length_c   1.000
_cell.angle_alpha   90.00
_cell.angle_beta   90.00
_cell.angle_gamma   90.00
#
_symmetry.space_group_name_H-M   'P 1'
#
loop_
_entity.id
_entity.type
_entity.pdbx_description
1 polymer ?
#
loop_
_entity_poly.entity_id
_entity_poly.type
_entity_poly.pdbx_seq_one_letter_code
_entity_poly.pdbx_strand_id
1 'polypeptide(L)'
;MIDFVRLWAKKSSLAVTRFIKWLGIAPSKYYEWQARYGKVNEHNALIPRDFWLEDWEKQEIIKFHLNYPLEGYRRLTFMMLDRNIVAVSPSSVYRVLSAAGLLKRWNNENSKKGKGFVQPEKPHEHWHIDIS
;
A
#
# COMPACT_ATOMS: atom_id res chain seq x y z
N MET A 1 6.48 25.42 -21.39
CA MET A 1 7.61 25.74 -20.48
C MET A 1 8.92 26.01 -21.22
N ILE A 2 9.43 25.08 -22.03
CA ILE A 2 10.68 25.26 -22.80
C ILE A 2 10.61 26.49 -23.74
N ASP A 3 9.52 26.65 -24.49
CA ASP A 3 9.38 27.78 -25.44
C ASP A 3 9.32 29.12 -24.74
N PHE A 4 8.63 29.18 -23.60
CA PHE A 4 8.56 30.38 -22.78
C PHE A 4 9.97 30.83 -22.35
N VAL A 5 10.76 29.92 -21.79
CA VAL A 5 12.13 30.25 -21.35
C VAL A 5 13.03 30.63 -22.52
N ARG A 6 12.95 29.92 -23.66
CA ARG A 6 13.74 30.22 -24.86
C ARG A 6 13.38 31.59 -25.46
N LEU A 7 12.09 31.90 -25.55
CA LEU A 7 11.60 33.16 -26.09
C LEU A 7 12.06 34.34 -25.25
N TRP A 8 11.96 34.25 -23.93
CA TRP A 8 12.38 35.33 -23.03
C TRP A 8 13.89 35.46 -22.94
N ALA A 9 14.65 34.37 -22.94
CA ALA A 9 16.10 34.40 -23.02
C ALA A 9 16.59 35.12 -24.30
N LYS A 10 15.94 34.86 -25.45
CA LYS A 10 16.25 35.55 -26.70
C LYS A 10 15.93 37.04 -26.65
N LYS A 11 14.79 37.42 -26.08
CA LYS A 11 14.36 38.84 -26.00
C LYS A 11 15.19 39.66 -25.02
N SER A 12 15.57 39.10 -23.88
CA SER A 12 16.30 39.83 -22.83
C SER A 12 17.82 39.68 -22.92
N SER A 13 18.31 38.79 -23.78
CA SER A 13 19.72 38.37 -23.84
C SER A 13 20.26 37.84 -22.51
N LEU A 14 19.39 37.47 -21.56
CA LEU A 14 19.78 36.87 -20.30
C LEU A 14 19.89 35.35 -20.44
N ALA A 15 20.79 34.76 -19.64
CA ALA A 15 21.00 33.32 -19.63
C ALA A 15 19.72 32.56 -19.20
N VAL A 16 19.45 31.45 -19.89
CA VAL A 16 18.36 30.49 -19.57
C VAL A 16 18.40 30.05 -18.11
N THR A 17 19.60 29.84 -17.56
CA THR A 17 19.82 29.46 -16.14
C THR A 17 19.23 30.46 -15.15
N ARG A 18 19.19 31.75 -15.49
CA ARG A 18 18.62 32.81 -14.65
C ARG A 18 17.09 32.74 -14.61
N PHE A 19 16.46 32.46 -15.76
CA PHE A 19 15.02 32.27 -15.85
C PHE A 19 14.53 31.04 -15.12
N ILE A 20 15.17 29.88 -15.31
CA ILE A 20 14.76 28.65 -14.62
C ILE A 20 14.91 28.77 -13.10
N LYS A 21 15.94 29.51 -12.64
CA LYS A 21 16.12 29.81 -11.22
C LYS A 21 14.96 30.65 -10.66
N TRP A 22 14.56 31.71 -11.38
CA TRP A 22 13.41 32.53 -10.97
C TRP A 22 12.09 31.76 -11.00
N LEU A 23 11.96 30.80 -11.91
CA LEU A 23 10.79 29.93 -12.01
C LEU A 23 10.81 28.76 -11.01
N GLY A 24 11.86 28.65 -10.18
CA GLY A 24 11.98 27.58 -9.18
C GLY A 24 12.21 26.19 -9.78
N ILE A 25 12.69 26.09 -11.01
CA ILE A 25 12.89 24.83 -11.72
C ILE A 25 14.36 24.41 -11.59
N ALA A 26 14.58 23.19 -11.08
CA ALA A 26 15.92 22.60 -11.04
C ALA A 26 16.53 22.49 -12.45
N PRO A 27 17.81 22.85 -12.66
CA PRO A 27 18.45 22.77 -13.97
C PRO A 27 18.37 21.39 -14.62
N SER A 28 18.54 20.33 -13.83
CA SER A 28 18.41 18.94 -14.29
C SER A 28 17.05 18.68 -14.91
N LYS A 29 15.97 19.15 -14.27
CA LYS A 29 14.60 18.96 -14.74
C LYS A 29 14.33 19.71 -16.05
N TYR A 30 14.84 20.95 -16.14
CA TYR A 30 14.71 21.75 -17.35
C TYR A 30 15.41 21.10 -18.55
N TYR A 31 16.64 20.63 -18.39
CA TYR A 31 17.37 19.98 -19.48
C TYR A 31 16.79 18.62 -19.85
N GLU A 32 16.24 17.87 -18.89
CA GLU A 32 15.45 16.65 -19.17
C GLU A 32 14.24 16.96 -20.06
N TRP A 33 13.48 18.01 -19.72
CA TRP A 33 12.36 18.48 -20.54
C TRP A 33 12.80 19.00 -21.90
N GLN A 34 13.94 19.67 -21.99
CA GLN A 34 14.51 20.12 -23.26
C GLN A 34 14.88 18.94 -24.16
N ALA A 35 15.51 17.90 -23.61
CA ALA A 35 15.89 16.69 -24.35
C ALA A 35 14.68 15.88 -24.84
N ARG A 36 13.54 16.00 -24.14
CA ARG A 36 12.26 15.40 -24.50
C ARG A 36 11.30 16.34 -25.23
N TYR A 37 11.71 17.57 -25.51
CA TYR A 37 10.85 18.56 -26.13
C TYR A 37 10.43 18.09 -27.53
N GLY A 38 9.11 18.01 -27.77
CA GLY A 38 8.53 17.50 -29.02
C GLY A 38 8.38 15.98 -29.10
N LYS A 39 8.79 15.22 -28.08
CA LYS A 39 8.52 13.77 -28.00
C LYS A 39 7.13 13.52 -27.39
N VAL A 40 6.43 12.52 -27.92
CA VAL A 40 5.16 12.05 -27.32
C VAL A 40 5.47 11.48 -25.93
N ASN A 41 4.70 11.89 -24.93
CA ASN A 41 4.76 11.28 -23.60
C ASN A 41 3.96 9.99 -23.63
N GLU A 42 4.63 8.88 -23.93
CA GLU A 42 4.10 7.57 -23.62
C GLU A 42 4.11 7.46 -22.09
N HIS A 43 2.93 7.54 -21.48
CA HIS A 43 2.79 7.20 -20.07
C HIS A 43 3.18 5.74 -19.97
N ASN A 44 4.11 5.40 -19.07
CA ASN A 44 4.18 4.04 -18.57
C ASN A 44 2.82 3.79 -17.95
N ALA A 45 1.89 3.19 -18.70
CA ALA A 45 0.61 2.77 -18.17
C ALA A 45 0.87 1.93 -16.92
N LEU A 46 -0.12 1.82 -16.04
CA LEU A 46 -0.05 0.90 -14.92
C LEU A 46 0.26 -0.49 -15.48
N ILE A 47 1.51 -0.94 -15.38
CA ILE A 47 1.88 -2.30 -15.73
C ILE A 47 1.11 -3.16 -14.74
N PRO A 48 0.13 -3.96 -15.18
CA PRO A 48 -0.61 -4.81 -14.28
C PRO A 48 0.42 -5.77 -13.68
N ARG A 49 0.64 -5.66 -12.37
CA ARG A 49 1.57 -6.51 -11.63
C ARG A 49 0.85 -7.81 -11.29
N ASP A 50 0.34 -8.45 -12.33
CA ASP A 50 -0.63 -9.52 -12.26
C ASP A 50 0.08 -10.86 -12.09
N PHE A 51 0.51 -11.14 -10.86
CA PHE A 51 0.64 -12.50 -10.37
C PHE A 51 -0.69 -12.88 -9.73
N TRP A 52 -1.70 -13.15 -10.56
CA TRP A 52 -2.97 -13.68 -10.06
C TRP A 52 -2.79 -15.16 -9.81
N LEU A 53 -2.83 -15.54 -8.53
CA LEU A 53 -3.12 -16.91 -8.15
C LEU A 53 -4.40 -17.34 -8.86
N GLU A 54 -4.34 -18.45 -9.58
CA GLU A 54 -5.51 -19.07 -10.15
C GLU A 54 -6.45 -19.52 -9.02
N ASP A 55 -7.74 -19.63 -9.33
CA ASP A 55 -8.72 -19.96 -8.30
C ASP A 55 -8.48 -21.36 -7.72
N TRP A 56 -7.98 -22.31 -8.51
CA TRP A 56 -7.61 -23.63 -8.01
C TRP A 56 -6.47 -23.58 -6.99
N GLU A 57 -5.47 -22.71 -7.20
CA GLU A 57 -4.36 -22.54 -6.24
C GLU A 57 -4.88 -22.01 -4.91
N LYS A 58 -5.82 -21.07 -4.94
CA LYS A 58 -6.46 -20.54 -3.73
C LYS A 58 -7.23 -21.64 -2.99
N GLN A 59 -7.96 -22.47 -3.71
CA GLN A 59 -8.71 -23.58 -3.12
C GLN A 59 -7.78 -24.62 -2.48
N GLU A 60 -6.68 -24.98 -3.15
CA GLU A 60 -5.70 -25.92 -2.59
C GLU A 60 -5.00 -25.34 -1.35
N ILE A 61 -4.66 -24.04 -1.33
CA ILE A 61 -4.12 -23.38 -0.13
C ILE A 61 -5.10 -23.49 1.06
N ILE A 62 -6.38 -23.21 0.83
CA ILE A 62 -7.42 -23.28 1.87
C ILE A 62 -7.57 -24.72 2.37
N LYS A 63 -7.70 -25.68 1.46
CA LYS A 63 -7.82 -27.11 1.77
C LYS A 63 -6.59 -27.62 2.55
N PHE A 64 -5.40 -27.21 2.14
CA PHE A 64 -4.16 -27.59 2.81
C PHE A 64 -4.09 -27.04 4.24
N HIS A 65 -4.53 -25.80 4.46
CA HIS A 65 -4.64 -25.23 5.81
C HIS A 65 -5.61 -26.02 6.70
N LEU A 66 -6.76 -26.44 6.18
CA LEU A 66 -7.74 -27.23 6.92
C LEU A 66 -7.21 -28.62 7.33
N ASN A 67 -6.33 -29.21 6.52
CA ASN A 67 -5.64 -30.47 6.86
C ASN A 67 -4.53 -30.29 7.91
N TYR A 68 -4.04 -29.07 8.09
CA TYR A 68 -2.91 -28.74 8.99
C TYR A 68 -3.24 -27.51 9.86
N PRO A 69 -4.29 -27.57 10.71
CA PRO A 69 -4.81 -26.38 11.40
C PRO A 69 -3.88 -25.80 12.47
N LEU A 70 -2.93 -26.60 12.97
CA LEU A 70 -1.94 -26.16 13.96
C LEU A 70 -0.74 -25.44 13.32
N GLU A 71 -0.61 -25.50 11.99
CA GLU A 71 0.52 -24.94 11.28
C GLU A 71 0.28 -23.48 10.88
N GLY A 72 1.30 -22.65 11.10
CA GLY A 72 1.29 -21.28 10.63
C GLY A 72 1.42 -21.18 9.11
N TYR A 73 0.85 -20.14 8.51
CA TYR A 73 0.84 -19.93 7.05
C TYR A 73 2.22 -20.02 6.39
N ARG A 74 3.30 -19.56 7.05
CA ARG A 74 4.67 -19.67 6.51
C ARG A 74 5.13 -21.11 6.39
N ARG A 75 4.89 -21.93 7.41
CA ARG A 75 5.25 -23.35 7.39
C ARG A 75 4.43 -24.10 6.36
N LEU A 76 3.13 -23.82 6.27
CA LEU A 76 2.27 -24.35 5.21
C LEU A 76 2.80 -24.04 3.81
N THR A 77 3.33 -22.84 3.59
CA THR A 77 3.88 -22.44 2.30
C THR A 77 5.01 -23.37 1.85
N PHE A 78 5.98 -23.62 2.72
CA PHE A 78 7.10 -24.51 2.39
C PHE A 78 6.66 -25.97 2.32
N MET A 79 5.71 -26.41 3.16
CA MET A 79 5.14 -27.75 3.04
C MET A 79 4.40 -27.99 1.72
N MET A 80 3.66 -26.99 1.21
CA MET A 80 3.01 -27.07 -0.10
C MET A 80 4.03 -27.12 -1.23
N LEU A 81 5.13 -26.35 -1.11
CA LEU A 81 6.23 -26.36 -2.06
C LEU A 81 6.93 -27.72 -2.10
N ASP A 82 7.32 -28.25 -0.94
CA ASP A 82 8.01 -29.54 -0.80
C ASP A 82 7.16 -30.72 -1.31
N ARG A 83 5.84 -30.61 -1.18
CA ARG A 83 4.88 -31.62 -1.63
C ARG A 83 4.37 -31.38 -3.05
N ASN A 84 4.91 -30.39 -3.75
CA ASN A 84 4.56 -30.04 -5.13
C ASN A 84 3.06 -29.78 -5.33
N ILE A 85 2.44 -29.03 -4.41
CA ILE A 85 1.00 -28.69 -4.42
C ILE A 85 0.79 -27.31 -5.07
N VAL A 86 1.33 -26.25 -4.47
CA VAL A 86 1.27 -24.86 -4.97
C VAL A 86 2.59 -24.17 -4.64
N ALA A 87 3.16 -23.45 -5.62
CA ALA A 87 4.43 -22.74 -5.48
C ALA A 87 4.22 -21.21 -5.42
N VAL A 88 3.90 -20.69 -4.22
CA VAL A 88 3.68 -19.25 -4.01
C VAL A 88 4.44 -18.69 -2.80
N SER A 89 4.57 -17.36 -2.76
CA SER A 89 5.22 -16.69 -1.63
C SER A 89 4.37 -16.76 -0.34
N PRO A 90 5.00 -16.77 0.85
CA PRO A 90 4.26 -16.80 2.12
C PRO A 90 3.29 -15.65 2.31
N SER A 91 3.59 -14.48 1.74
CA SER A 91 2.69 -13.32 1.75
C SER A 91 1.42 -13.57 0.95
N SER A 92 1.49 -14.36 -0.13
CA SER A 92 0.33 -14.68 -0.95
C SER A 92 -0.57 -15.71 -0.25
N VAL A 93 0.02 -16.74 0.36
CA VAL A 93 -0.70 -17.69 1.24
C VAL A 93 -1.40 -16.96 2.37
N TYR A 94 -0.71 -16.03 3.04
CA TYR A 94 -1.31 -15.19 4.08
C TYR A 94 -2.54 -14.43 3.57
N ARG A 95 -2.44 -13.78 2.40
CA ARG A 95 -3.56 -13.02 1.81
C ARG A 95 -4.75 -13.93 1.50
N VAL A 96 -4.52 -15.12 0.93
CA VAL A 96 -5.57 -16.10 0.64
C VAL A 96 -6.27 -16.56 1.92
N LEU A 97 -5.50 -16.99 2.93
CA LEU A 97 -6.07 -17.47 4.20
C LEU A 97 -6.75 -16.35 5.00
N SER A 98 -6.22 -15.12 4.94
CA SER A 98 -6.84 -13.94 5.54
C SER A 98 -8.18 -13.59 4.88
N ALA A 99 -8.23 -13.60 3.54
CA ALA A 99 -9.46 -13.38 2.79
C ALA A 99 -10.51 -14.48 3.06
N ALA A 100 -10.08 -15.72 3.26
CA ALA A 100 -10.94 -16.83 3.68
C ALA A 100 -11.33 -16.79 5.17
N GLY A 101 -10.83 -15.82 5.96
CA GLY A 101 -11.15 -15.69 7.38
C GLY A 101 -10.47 -16.71 8.31
N LEU A 102 -9.54 -17.52 7.81
CA LEU A 102 -8.95 -18.66 8.51
C LEU A 102 -7.84 -18.27 9.50
N LEU A 103 -7.32 -17.04 9.41
CA LEU A 103 -6.22 -16.57 10.28
C LEU A 103 -6.69 -15.86 11.55
N LYS A 104 -8.01 -15.65 11.72
CA LYS A 104 -8.55 -14.97 12.90
C LYS A 104 -8.66 -15.96 14.05
N ARG A 105 -7.68 -15.93 14.96
CA ARG A 105 -7.69 -16.76 16.18
C ARG A 105 -8.78 -16.34 17.18
N TRP A 106 -9.18 -15.07 17.15
CA TRP A 106 -10.19 -14.50 18.04
C TRP A 106 -11.19 -13.70 17.21
N ASN A 107 -12.48 -13.84 17.51
CA ASN A 107 -13.48 -12.86 17.06
C ASN A 107 -13.17 -11.55 17.77
N ASN A 108 -12.50 -10.63 17.08
CA ASN A 108 -12.31 -9.29 17.61
C ASN A 108 -13.70 -8.66 17.73
N GLU A 109 -14.15 -8.43 18.96
CA GLU A 109 -15.27 -7.54 19.21
C GLU A 109 -14.99 -6.18 18.55
N ASN A 110 -16.06 -5.52 18.09
CA ASN A 110 -15.96 -4.17 17.56
C ASN A 110 -15.23 -3.28 18.57
N SER A 111 -14.30 -2.46 18.07
CA SER A 111 -13.50 -1.59 18.92
C SER A 111 -14.42 -0.76 19.84
N LYS A 112 -14.19 -0.84 21.15
CA LYS A 112 -14.85 0.04 22.14
C LYS A 112 -14.20 1.44 22.16
N LYS A 113 -13.23 1.73 21.26
CA LYS A 113 -12.62 3.04 21.13
C LYS A 113 -13.69 4.07 20.75
N GLY A 114 -13.86 5.10 21.57
CA GLY A 114 -14.93 6.10 21.44
C GLY A 114 -16.18 5.83 22.27
N LYS A 115 -16.32 4.62 22.85
CA LYS A 115 -17.27 4.36 23.94
C LYS A 115 -16.59 4.76 25.25
N GLY A 116 -16.47 6.07 25.45
CA GLY A 116 -15.90 6.64 26.68
C GLY A 116 -16.74 6.33 27.91
N PHE A 117 -16.26 6.80 29.06
CA PHE A 117 -17.04 6.79 30.30
C PHE A 117 -18.35 7.56 30.11
N VAL A 118 -19.49 6.92 30.39
CA VAL A 118 -20.80 7.57 30.41
C VAL A 118 -20.95 8.19 31.80
N GLN A 119 -21.09 9.52 31.87
CA GLN A 119 -21.29 10.20 33.14
C GLN A 119 -22.66 9.84 33.73
N PRO A 120 -22.76 9.63 35.05
CA PRO A 120 -24.05 9.46 35.71
C PRO A 120 -24.90 10.73 35.55
N GLU A 121 -26.20 10.56 35.36
CA GLU A 121 -27.16 11.66 35.23
C GLU A 121 -27.77 12.04 36.58
N LYS A 122 -27.69 11.15 37.58
CA LYS A 122 -28.28 11.36 38.91
C LYS A 122 -27.26 11.21 40.03
N PRO A 123 -27.44 11.98 41.13
CA PRO A 123 -26.74 11.70 42.38
C PRO A 123 -26.96 10.23 42.80
N HIS A 124 -25.87 9.56 43.22
CA HIS A 124 -25.83 8.16 43.68
C HIS A 124 -25.84 7.05 42.61
N GLU A 125 -25.80 7.36 41.31
CA GLU A 125 -25.65 6.32 40.27
C GLU A 125 -24.26 5.68 40.27
N HIS A 126 -23.22 6.45 40.63
CA HIS A 126 -21.85 5.98 40.75
C HIS A 126 -21.27 6.39 42.11
N TRP A 127 -20.71 5.44 42.85
CA TRP A 127 -19.99 5.69 44.09
C TRP A 127 -18.53 6.00 43.76
N HIS A 128 -18.15 7.27 43.88
CA HIS A 128 -16.75 7.64 43.90
C HIS A 128 -16.22 7.39 45.31
N ILE A 129 -15.37 6.37 45.46
CA ILE A 129 -14.57 6.21 46.66
C ILE A 129 -13.23 6.88 46.36
N ASP A 130 -13.04 8.11 46.81
CA ASP A 130 -11.71 8.71 46.89
C ASP A 130 -11.00 8.06 48.08
N ILE A 131 -10.14 7.06 47.83
CA ILE A 131 -9.21 6.56 48.84
C ILE A 131 -7.79 6.56 48.25
N SER A 132 -6.98 7.50 48.74
CA SER A 132 -5.54 7.33 48.97
C SER A 132 -5.30 7.36 50.47
#